data_AF-A0A7J5GPX5-F1
#
_entry.id   AF-A0A7J5GPX5-F1
#
_cell.length_a   1.000
_cell.length_b   1.000
_cell.length_c   1.000
_cell.angle_alpha   90.00
_cell.angle_beta   90.00
_cell.angle_gamma   90.00
#
_symmetry.space_group_name_H-M   'P 1'
#
loop_
_entity.id
_entity.type
_entity.pdbx_description
1 polymer ?
#
loop_
_entity_poly.entity_id
_entity_poly.type
_entity_poly.pdbx_seq_one_letter_code
_entity_poly.pdbx_strand_id
1 'polypeptide(L)'
;MGLLKPNQVLNKAYRQVAIETTDFDLFKNALRTLRDNIVDGQREHTQKEHLRNFLSETFYKPYYMAPEEDIDLAIRLDKTIKSNIGLLIEVKSTTNKGEMISNDNLNRKALQELLLYYLKERVNKKNNDIKYLIATN
;
A
#
# COMPACT_ATOMS: atom_id res chain seq x y z
N MET A 1 -12.54 -20.34 2.58
CA MET A 1 -11.49 -20.59 1.57
C MET A 1 -10.22 -21.02 2.29
N GLY A 2 -9.53 -22.07 1.82
CA GLY A 2 -8.27 -22.51 2.43
C GLY A 2 -7.13 -21.54 2.19
N LEU A 3 -6.14 -21.50 3.10
CA LEU A 3 -4.91 -20.73 2.95
C LEU A 3 -4.14 -21.20 1.70
N LEU A 4 -4.03 -20.33 0.69
CA LEU A 4 -3.25 -20.60 -0.51
C LEU A 4 -1.77 -20.41 -0.22
N LYS A 5 -0.95 -21.37 -0.64
CA LYS A 5 0.52 -21.29 -0.58
C LYS A 5 1.05 -20.33 -1.67
N PRO A 6 2.20 -19.67 -1.46
CA PRO A 6 2.78 -18.77 -2.46
C PRO A 6 2.94 -19.39 -3.85
N ASN A 7 3.27 -20.69 -3.95
CA ASN A 7 3.40 -21.38 -5.23
C ASN A 7 2.07 -21.62 -5.98
N GLN A 8 0.93 -21.49 -5.28
CA GLN A 8 -0.42 -21.60 -5.86
C GLN A 8 -0.91 -20.25 -6.41
N VAL A 9 -0.42 -19.14 -5.87
CA VAL A 9 -0.88 -17.78 -6.23
C VAL A 9 0.11 -17.01 -7.10
N LEU A 10 1.41 -17.23 -6.93
CA LEU A 10 2.45 -16.54 -7.70
C LEU A 10 2.65 -17.22 -9.05
N ASN A 11 2.53 -16.42 -10.12
CA ASN A 11 2.87 -16.83 -11.47
C ASN A 11 4.31 -17.40 -11.51
N LYS A 12 4.50 -18.51 -12.23
CA LYS A 12 5.82 -19.17 -12.38
C LYS A 12 6.89 -18.20 -12.88
N ALA A 13 6.52 -17.23 -13.72
CA ALA A 13 7.43 -16.21 -14.26
C ALA A 13 8.13 -15.42 -13.15
N TYR A 14 7.44 -15.06 -12.06
CA TYR A 14 8.05 -14.33 -10.96
C TYR A 14 9.16 -15.13 -10.25
N ARG A 15 9.11 -16.46 -10.30
CA ARG A 15 10.16 -17.33 -9.72
C ARG A 15 11.41 -17.43 -10.60
N GLN A 16 11.31 -16.99 -11.85
CA GLN A 16 12.40 -17.02 -12.82
C GLN A 16 13.14 -15.68 -12.88
N VAL A 17 12.60 -14.63 -12.26
CA VAL A 17 13.27 -13.32 -12.18
C VAL A 17 14.42 -13.46 -11.18
N ALA A 18 15.64 -13.24 -11.67
CA ALA A 18 16.81 -13.14 -10.80
C ALA A 18 16.70 -11.87 -9.94
N ILE A 19 17.01 -12.01 -8.65
CA ILE A 19 17.03 -10.90 -7.71
C ILE A 19 18.49 -10.67 -7.35
N GLU A 20 18.97 -9.45 -7.56
CA GLU A 20 20.31 -9.06 -7.15
C GLU A 20 20.45 -9.15 -5.63
N THR A 21 21.56 -9.69 -5.15
CA THR A 21 21.81 -9.85 -3.70
C THR A 21 21.67 -8.52 -2.96
N THR A 22 22.11 -7.43 -3.58
CA THR A 22 21.99 -6.07 -3.03
C THR A 22 20.54 -5.64 -2.82
N ASP A 23 19.66 -5.93 -3.78
CA ASP A 23 18.23 -5.57 -3.69
C ASP A 23 17.53 -6.44 -2.64
N PHE A 24 17.90 -7.72 -2.56
CA PHE A 24 17.41 -8.63 -1.53
C PHE A 24 17.84 -8.20 -0.12
N ASP A 25 19.10 -7.80 0.05
CA ASP A 25 19.63 -7.32 1.33
C ASP A 25 18.98 -5.99 1.74
N LEU A 26 18.79 -5.08 0.78
CA LEU A 26 18.05 -3.85 1.02
C LEU A 26 16.64 -4.15 1.50
N PHE A 27 15.92 -5.04 0.80
CA PHE A 27 14.56 -5.41 1.17
C PHE A 27 14.50 -6.02 2.58
N LYS A 28 15.40 -6.96 2.89
CA LYS A 28 15.47 -7.58 4.22
C LYS A 28 15.69 -6.54 5.32
N ASN A 29 16.57 -5.57 5.09
CA ASN A 29 16.86 -4.52 6.07
C ASN A 29 15.66 -3.59 6.26
N ALA A 30 15.04 -3.12 5.17
CA ALA A 30 13.82 -2.31 5.24
C ALA A 30 12.68 -3.05 5.96
N LEU A 31 12.50 -4.35 5.68
CA LEU A 31 11.48 -5.17 6.35
C LEU A 31 11.76 -5.35 7.85
N ARG A 32 13.03 -5.54 8.23
CA ARG A 32 13.43 -5.58 9.65
C ARG A 32 13.14 -4.25 10.34
N THR A 33 13.52 -3.14 9.73
CA THR A 33 13.22 -1.79 10.24
C THR A 33 11.73 -1.56 10.40
N LEU A 34 10.91 -1.97 9.42
CA LEU A 34 9.45 -1.87 9.52
C LEU A 34 8.93 -2.67 10.73
N ARG A 35 9.30 -3.95 10.81
CA ARG A 35 8.87 -4.86 11.88
C ARG A 35 9.28 -4.37 13.26
N ASP A 36 10.51 -3.87 13.40
CA ASP A 36 11.05 -3.47 14.70
C ASP A 36 10.45 -2.13 15.18
N ASN A 37 9.87 -1.34 14.26
CA ASN A 37 9.22 -0.08 14.58
C ASN A 37 7.69 -0.18 14.73
N ILE A 38 7.03 -1.19 14.16
CA ILE A 38 5.58 -1.38 14.34
C ILE A 38 5.29 -1.92 15.74
N VAL A 39 4.46 -1.21 16.48
CA VAL A 39 3.98 -1.60 17.82
C VAL A 39 2.46 -1.42 17.90
N ASP A 40 1.78 -2.38 18.53
CA ASP A 40 0.34 -2.27 18.78
C ASP A 40 0.00 -1.03 19.62
N GLY A 41 -1.08 -0.35 19.25
CA GLY A 41 -1.51 0.88 19.94
C GLY A 41 -0.77 2.15 19.53
N GLN A 42 0.16 2.08 18.56
CA GLN A 42 0.73 3.27 17.93
C GLN A 42 -0.36 4.15 17.30
N ARG A 43 -0.08 5.45 17.23
CA ARG A 43 -0.94 6.38 16.50
C ARG A 43 -0.93 6.01 15.01
N GLU A 44 -2.11 6.08 14.40
CA GLU A 44 -2.30 5.77 12.98
C GLU A 44 -1.33 6.55 12.06
N HIS A 45 -1.06 7.82 12.38
CA HIS A 45 -0.07 8.63 11.65
C HIS A 45 1.34 8.01 11.65
N THR A 46 1.79 7.47 12.78
CA THR A 46 3.10 6.80 12.91
C THR A 46 3.16 5.52 12.08
N GLN A 47 2.06 4.76 12.03
CA GLN A 47 1.95 3.57 11.18
C GLN A 47 2.04 3.92 9.69
N LYS A 48 1.41 5.03 9.27
CA LYS A 48 1.50 5.57 7.90
C LYS A 48 2.95 5.89 7.52
N GLU A 49 3.69 6.54 8.41
CA GLU A 49 5.09 6.87 8.18
C GLU A 49 5.97 5.62 8.04
N HIS A 50 5.81 4.62 8.91
CA HIS A 50 6.56 3.37 8.81
C HIS A 50 6.30 2.64 7.49
N LEU A 51 5.05 2.53 7.07
CA LEU A 51 4.68 1.92 5.79
C LEU A 51 5.27 2.71 4.61
N ARG A 52 5.13 4.04 4.63
CA ARG A 52 5.68 4.92 3.58
C ARG A 52 7.20 4.75 3.46
N ASN A 53 7.92 4.74 4.58
CA ASN A 53 9.37 4.57 4.58
C ASN A 53 9.76 3.24 3.95
N PHE A 54 9.14 2.14 4.40
CA PHE A 54 9.38 0.81 3.85
C PHE A 54 9.16 0.74 2.33
N LEU A 55 8.05 1.28 1.83
CA LEU A 55 7.74 1.28 0.41
C LEU A 55 8.74 2.14 -0.39
N SER A 56 9.15 3.30 0.16
CA SER A 56 10.09 4.21 -0.49
C SER A 56 11.52 3.68 -0.55
N GLU A 57 11.92 2.89 0.45
CA GLU A 57 13.23 2.25 0.48
C GLU A 57 13.30 1.07 -0.49
N THR A 58 12.17 0.38 -0.70
CA THR A 58 12.10 -0.87 -1.47
C THR A 58 11.60 -0.63 -2.90
N PHE A 59 10.39 -1.12 -3.22
CA PHE A 59 9.87 -1.25 -4.58
C PHE A 59 9.47 0.09 -5.21
N TYR A 60 9.16 1.09 -4.38
CA TYR A 60 8.56 2.33 -4.83
C TYR A 60 9.51 3.52 -4.87
N LYS A 61 10.82 3.30 -4.63
CA LYS A 61 11.87 4.32 -4.73
C LYS A 61 11.85 5.16 -6.01
N PRO A 62 11.55 4.60 -7.21
CA PRO A 62 11.49 5.38 -8.45
C PRO A 62 10.25 6.26 -8.60
N TYR A 63 9.21 6.05 -7.78
CA TYR A 63 7.91 6.69 -7.94
C TYR A 63 7.72 7.84 -6.95
N TYR A 64 6.89 8.81 -7.32
CA TYR A 64 6.47 9.84 -6.39
C TYR A 64 5.42 9.27 -5.43
N MET A 65 5.63 9.48 -4.13
CA MET A 65 4.77 8.97 -3.08
C MET A 65 4.61 9.97 -1.94
N ALA A 66 3.36 10.38 -1.68
CA ALA A 66 3.00 11.29 -0.60
C ALA A 66 1.51 11.13 -0.24
N PRO A 67 1.09 11.58 0.95
CA PRO A 67 -0.30 11.90 1.21
C PRO A 67 -0.80 12.97 0.22
N GLU A 68 -2.07 12.91 -0.18
CA GLU A 68 -2.70 13.86 -1.09
C GLU A 68 -4.16 14.13 -0.70
N GLU A 69 -4.50 15.37 -0.36
CA GLU A 69 -5.80 15.70 0.25
C GLU A 69 -6.05 14.83 1.50
N ASP A 70 -7.16 14.10 1.51
CA ASP A 70 -7.54 13.16 2.56
C ASP A 70 -6.99 11.74 2.32
N ILE A 71 -6.26 11.52 1.22
CA ILE A 71 -5.65 10.22 0.90
C ILE A 71 -4.40 10.05 1.76
N ASP A 72 -4.38 8.98 2.55
CA ASP A 72 -3.25 8.64 3.42
C ASP A 72 -1.94 8.47 2.66
N LEU A 73 -1.97 7.73 1.54
CA LEU A 73 -0.81 7.53 0.69
C LEU A 73 -1.21 7.29 -0.77
N ALA A 74 -0.76 8.18 -1.65
CA ALA A 74 -0.88 8.03 -3.10
C ALA A 74 0.49 7.74 -3.71
N ILE A 75 0.54 6.73 -4.59
CA ILE A 75 1.74 6.40 -5.38
C ILE A 75 1.44 6.70 -6.85
N ARG A 76 2.23 7.60 -7.44
CA ARG A 76 2.09 8.02 -8.83
C ARG A 76 2.89 7.14 -9.78
N LEU A 77 2.55 7.18 -11.05
CA LEU A 77 3.17 6.36 -12.09
C LEU A 77 4.61 6.78 -12.44
N ASP A 78 5.01 8.00 -12.10
CA ASP A 78 6.39 8.49 -12.27
C ASP A 78 6.91 9.17 -10.99
N LYS A 79 8.18 9.59 -11.02
CA LYS A 79 8.84 10.36 -9.95
C LYS A 79 8.35 11.81 -9.80
N THR A 80 7.29 12.20 -10.51
CA THR A 80 6.79 13.59 -10.52
C THR A 80 5.35 13.69 -10.04
N ILE A 81 5.03 14.81 -9.40
CA ILE A 81 3.66 15.16 -8.97
C ILE A 81 2.67 15.32 -10.13
N LYS A 82 3.14 15.38 -11.38
CA LYS A 82 2.29 15.59 -12.57
C LYS A 82 1.72 14.29 -13.12
N SER A 83 2.38 13.16 -12.85
CA SER A 83 1.94 11.84 -13.34
C SER A 83 0.72 11.33 -12.60
N ASN A 84 -0.13 10.53 -13.24
CA ASN A 84 -1.36 10.01 -12.62
C ASN A 84 -1.07 9.14 -11.39
N ILE A 85 -2.02 9.08 -10.46
CA ILE A 85 -1.98 8.12 -9.35
C ILE A 85 -2.26 6.72 -9.90
N GLY A 86 -1.38 5.77 -9.60
CA GLY A 86 -1.53 4.36 -9.98
C GLY A 86 -1.95 3.44 -8.83
N LEU A 87 -1.72 3.86 -7.59
CA LEU A 87 -2.03 3.09 -6.39
C LEU A 87 -2.44 4.01 -5.25
N LEU A 88 -3.55 3.65 -4.59
CA LEU A 88 -4.07 4.32 -3.40
C LEU A 88 -3.97 3.34 -2.22
N ILE A 89 -3.46 3.83 -1.09
CA ILE A 89 -3.37 3.06 0.15
C ILE A 89 -4.04 3.86 1.27
N GLU A 90 -4.95 3.19 1.97
CA GLU A 90 -5.63 3.68 3.16
C GLU A 90 -5.15 2.88 4.38
N VAL A 91 -4.74 3.58 5.44
CA VAL A 91 -4.19 2.97 6.64
C VAL A 91 -5.12 3.23 7.81
N LYS A 92 -5.60 2.18 8.46
CA LYS A 92 -6.44 2.28 9.66
C LYS A 92 -5.71 1.87 10.91
N SER A 93 -6.08 2.49 12.02
CA SER A 93 -5.61 2.11 13.34
C SER A 93 -5.82 0.61 13.65
N THR A 94 -4.79 -0.02 14.21
CA THR A 94 -4.87 -1.39 14.75
C THR A 94 -5.82 -1.53 15.93
N THR A 95 -6.12 -0.42 16.64
CA THR A 95 -7.01 -0.43 17.81
C THR A 95 -8.48 -0.25 17.42
N ASN A 96 -8.78 0.52 16.37
CA ASN A 96 -10.14 0.74 15.89
C ASN A 96 -10.54 -0.28 14.80
N LYS A 97 -10.74 -1.53 15.21
CA LYS A 97 -11.10 -2.63 14.31
C LYS A 97 -12.41 -2.40 13.54
N GLY A 98 -13.26 -1.47 13.98
CA GLY A 98 -14.53 -1.15 13.33
C GLY A 98 -14.39 -0.43 11.98
N GLU A 99 -13.24 0.18 11.71
CA GLU A 99 -12.98 0.91 10.46
C GLU A 99 -12.39 0.03 9.34
N MET A 100 -11.77 -1.08 9.71
CA MET A 100 -11.09 -1.99 8.80
C MET A 100 -12.04 -3.04 8.20
N ILE A 101 -11.81 -3.41 6.94
CA ILE A 101 -12.55 -4.48 6.25
C ILE A 101 -12.29 -5.84 6.89
N SER A 102 -13.28 -6.73 6.84
CA SER A 102 -13.13 -8.13 7.24
C SER A 102 -13.76 -9.07 6.21
N ASN A 103 -13.47 -10.37 6.32
CA ASN A 103 -14.07 -11.39 5.44
C ASN A 103 -15.60 -11.38 5.48
N ASP A 104 -16.18 -11.05 6.65
CA ASP A 104 -17.62 -11.05 6.86
C ASP A 104 -18.26 -9.68 6.60
N ASN A 105 -17.46 -8.61 6.56
CA ASN A 105 -17.96 -7.26 6.33
C ASN A 105 -16.94 -6.38 5.62
N LEU A 106 -17.13 -6.25 4.31
CA LEU A 106 -16.34 -5.37 3.46
C LEU A 106 -16.79 -3.90 3.53
N ASN A 107 -18.05 -3.62 3.88
CA ASN A 107 -18.59 -2.25 3.89
C ASN A 107 -18.18 -1.52 5.17
N ARG A 108 -16.90 -1.17 5.23
CA ARG A 108 -16.25 -0.48 6.34
C ARG A 108 -15.60 0.80 5.83
N LYS A 109 -15.23 1.67 6.77
CA LYS A 109 -14.70 3.00 6.49
C LYS A 109 -13.52 2.97 5.49
N ALA A 110 -12.56 2.07 5.69
CA ALA A 110 -11.41 1.92 4.80
C ALA A 110 -11.81 1.67 3.33
N LEU A 111 -12.81 0.82 3.07
CA LEU A 111 -13.28 0.59 1.70
C LEU A 111 -14.04 1.80 1.16
N GLN A 112 -14.87 2.44 1.98
CA GLN A 112 -15.66 3.61 1.56
C GLN A 112 -14.75 4.78 1.15
N GLU A 113 -13.68 5.04 1.92
CA GLU A 113 -12.68 6.06 1.60
C GLU A 113 -11.91 5.71 0.32
N LEU A 114 -11.42 4.47 0.19
CA LEU A 114 -10.75 4.03 -1.05
C LEU A 114 -11.64 4.17 -2.28
N LEU A 115 -12.93 3.83 -2.18
CA LEU A 115 -13.89 4.00 -3.27
C LEU A 115 -14.15 5.48 -3.57
N LEU A 116 -14.28 6.33 -2.54
CA LEU A 116 -14.40 7.77 -2.70
C LEU A 116 -13.20 8.34 -3.47
N TYR A 117 -11.98 7.99 -3.06
CA TYR A 117 -10.75 8.47 -3.69
C TYR A 117 -10.60 7.96 -5.12
N TYR A 118 -10.89 6.67 -5.34
CA TYR A 118 -10.93 6.10 -6.69
C TYR A 118 -11.92 6.85 -7.58
N LEU A 119 -13.14 7.14 -7.11
CA LEU A 119 -14.15 7.85 -7.89
C LEU A 119 -13.75 9.31 -8.14
N LYS A 120 -13.15 10.01 -7.19
CA LYS A 120 -12.60 11.36 -7.41
C LYS A 120 -11.57 11.35 -8.55
N GLU A 121 -10.61 10.42 -8.51
CA GLU A 121 -9.60 10.27 -9.56
C GLU A 121 -10.22 9.89 -10.92
N ARG A 122 -11.06 8.86 -10.94
CA ARG A 122 -11.64 8.29 -12.16
C ARG A 122 -12.63 9.23 -12.83
N VAL A 123 -13.55 9.80 -12.04
CA VAL A 123 -14.68 10.59 -12.56
C VAL A 123 -14.29 12.04 -12.76
N ASN A 124 -13.65 12.68 -11.77
CA ASN A 124 -13.37 14.11 -11.83
C ASN A 124 -12.06 14.38 -12.57
N LYS A 125 -10.99 13.66 -12.24
CA LYS A 125 -9.67 13.84 -12.85
C LYS A 125 -9.45 13.02 -14.13
N LYS A 126 -10.42 12.17 -14.52
CA LYS A 126 -10.36 11.28 -15.70
C LYS A 126 -9.15 10.33 -15.69
N ASN A 127 -8.63 10.01 -14.50
CA ASN A 127 -7.51 9.10 -14.33
C ASN A 127 -7.98 7.65 -14.52
N ASN A 128 -7.56 7.01 -15.62
CA ASN A 128 -7.89 5.62 -15.92
C ASN A 128 -6.80 4.62 -15.49
N ASP A 129 -5.76 5.10 -14.81
CA ASP A 129 -4.52 4.37 -14.60
C ASP A 129 -4.39 3.68 -13.24
N ILE A 130 -5.29 3.96 -12.29
CA ILE A 130 -5.30 3.29 -10.99
C ILE A 130 -5.40 1.77 -11.18
N LYS A 131 -4.40 1.05 -10.66
CA LYS A 131 -4.28 -0.41 -10.76
C LYS A 131 -4.76 -1.11 -9.49
N TYR A 132 -4.50 -0.51 -8.33
CA TYR A 132 -4.74 -1.14 -7.04
C TYR A 132 -5.27 -0.15 -6.01
N LEU A 133 -6.13 -0.65 -5.13
CA LEU A 133 -6.59 -0.01 -3.90
C LEU A 133 -6.20 -0.95 -2.75
N ILE A 134 -5.53 -0.43 -1.74
CA ILE A 134 -5.05 -1.22 -0.60
C ILE A 134 -5.58 -0.62 0.69
N ALA A 135 -6.22 -1.45 1.51
CA ALA A 135 -6.52 -1.13 2.90
C ALA A 135 -5.57 -1.95 3.80
N THR A 136 -4.90 -1.31 4.76
CA THR A 136 -4.02 -1.98 5.71
C THR A 136 -4.08 -1.35 7.10
N ASN A 137 -3.67 -2.10 8.12
CA ASN A 137 -3.51 -1.65 9.50
C ASN A 137 -2.13 -2.06 10.03
#